data_AF-A0A1M4TMJ0-F1
#
_entry.id   AF-A0A1M4TMJ0-F1
#
_cell.length_a   1.000
_cell.length_b   1.000
_cell.length_c   1.000
_cell.angle_alpha   90.00
_cell.angle_beta   90.00
_cell.angle_gamma   90.00
#
_symmetry.space_group_name_H-M   'P 1'
#
loop_
_entity.id
_entity.type
_entity.pdbx_description
1 polymer ?
#
loop_
_entity_poly.entity_id
_entity_poly.type
_entity_poly.pdbx_seq_one_letter_code
_entity_poly.pdbx_strand_id
1 'polypeptide(L)' 'MWRLIKALFFLAVLAALALIAYAYAGPLFFPGDFAPPTQEITQPVTLGTD' A
#
# COMPACT_ATOMS: atom_id res chain seq x y z
N MET A 1 -29.09 16.54 4.57
CA MET A 1 -28.19 15.37 4.73
C MET A 1 -27.61 14.86 3.42
N TRP A 2 -28.41 14.69 2.36
CA TRP A 2 -27.95 14.18 1.06
C TRP A 2 -26.78 14.96 0.42
N ARG A 3 -26.77 16.30 0.55
CA ARG A 3 -25.66 17.16 0.06
C ARG A 3 -24.32 16.85 0.73
N LEU A 4 -24.33 16.57 2.04
CA LEU A 4 -23.13 16.22 2.79
C LEU A 4 -22.61 14.84 2.39
N ILE A 5 -23.52 13.86 2.24
CA ILE A 5 -23.15 12.50 1.81
C ILE A 5 -22.47 12.52 0.43
N LYS A 6 -23.00 13.31 -0.52
CA LYS A 6 -22.34 13.48 -1.83
C LYS A 6 -20.94 14.07 -1.71
N ALA A 7 -20.76 15.07 -0.85
CA ALA A 7 -19.45 15.69 -0.62
C ALA A 7 -18.46 14.68 -0.01
N LEU A 8 -18.90 13.91 1.00
CA LEU A 8 -18.08 12.87 1.62
C LEU A 8 -17.70 11.77 0.62
N PHE A 9 -18.63 11.35 -0.24
CA PHE A 9 -18.33 10.35 -1.27
C PHE A 9 -17.29 10.87 -2.27
N PHE A 10 -17.42 12.13 -2.71
CA PHE A 10 -16.43 12.76 -3.59
C PHE A 10 -15.04 12.83 -2.92
N LEU A 11 -14.99 13.24 -1.65
CA LEU A 11 -13.74 13.28 -0.90
C LEU A 11 -13.12 11.89 -0.69
N ALA A 12 -13.94 10.86 -0.44
CA ALA A 12 -13.48 9.49 -0.32
C ALA A 12 -12.85 8.99 -1.63
N VAL A 13 -13.46 9.29 -2.78
CA VAL A 13 -12.89 8.98 -4.10
C VAL A 13 -11.57 9.73 -4.30
N LEU A 14 -11.50 11.01 -3.95
CA LEU A 14 -10.29 11.81 -4.08
C LEU A 14 -9.16 11.28 -3.17
N ALA A 15 -9.48 10.88 -1.94
CA ALA A 15 -8.52 10.24 -1.03
C ALA A 15 -8.02 8.90 -1.59
N ALA A 16 -8.89 8.08 -2.17
CA ALA A 16 -8.48 6.82 -2.81
C ALA A 16 -7.55 7.09 -3.99
N LEU A 17 -7.84 8.07 -4.85
CA LEU A 17 -6.97 8.46 -5.95
C LEU A 17 -5.61 8.98 -5.47
N ALA A 18 -5.57 9.73 -4.38
CA ALA A 18 -4.32 10.20 -3.77
C ALA A 18 -3.46 9.03 -3.26
N LEU A 19 -4.07 8.02 -2.63
CA LEU A 19 -3.35 6.81 -2.20
C LEU A 19 -2.81 6.01 -3.39
N ILE A 20 -3.60 5.88 -4.46
CA ILE A 20 -3.16 5.21 -5.70
C ILE A 20 -1.98 5.98 -6.29
N ALA A 21 -2.08 7.30 -6.43
CA ALA A 21 -1.00 8.13 -6.95
C ALA A 21 0.27 8.00 -6.07
N TYR A 22 0.14 7.99 -4.75
CA TYR A 22 1.25 7.77 -3.83
C TYR A 22 1.90 6.40 -4.02
N ALA A 23 1.13 5.33 -4.25
CA ALA A 23 1.69 4.00 -4.48
C ALA A 23 2.54 3.93 -5.76
N TYR A 24 2.19 4.70 -6.80
CA TYR A 24 2.95 4.71 -8.07
C TYR A 24 4.08 5.75 -8.10
N ALA A 25 3.85 6.94 -7.53
CA ALA A 25 4.85 8.00 -7.48
C ALA A 25 5.84 7.82 -6.31
N GLY A 26 5.41 7.17 -5.24
CA GLY A 26 6.20 6.96 -4.02
C GLY A 26 7.56 6.31 -4.29
N PRO A 27 7.67 5.23 -5.07
CA PRO A 27 8.96 4.65 -5.43
C PRO A 27 9.92 5.61 -6.16
N LEU A 28 9.40 6.61 -6.89
CA LEU A 28 10.21 7.60 -7.59
C LEU A 28 10.79 8.66 -6.64
N PHE A 29 10.04 9.07 -5.61
CA PHE A 29 10.44 10.14 -4.69
C PHE A 29 11.01 9.64 -3.36
N PHE A 30 10.62 8.44 -2.93
CA PHE A 30 10.96 7.83 -1.63
C PHE A 30 11.42 6.37 -1.81
N PRO A 31 12.41 6.07 -2.68
CA PRO A 31 12.76 4.70 -3.05
C PRO A 31 13.08 3.77 -1.87
N GLY A 32 13.62 4.30 -0.76
CA GLY A 32 13.92 3.51 0.44
C GLY A 32 12.69 2.92 1.14
N ASP A 33 11.58 3.66 1.20
CA ASP A 33 10.35 3.20 1.86
C ASP A 33 9.63 2.10 1.05
N PHE A 34 9.96 1.96 -0.23
CA PHE A 34 9.40 0.99 -1.16
C PHE A 34 10.40 -0.12 -1.54
N ALA A 35 11.62 -0.09 -1.00
CA ALA A 35 12.65 -1.08 -1.29
C ALA A 35 12.35 -2.41 -0.58
N PRO A 36 12.62 -3.56 -1.22
CA PRO A 36 12.55 -4.85 -0.56
C PRO A 36 13.64 -4.96 0.53
N PRO A 37 13.44 -5.82 1.55
CA PRO A 37 14.50 -6.16 2.50
C PRO A 37 15.74 -6.63 1.76
N THR A 38 16.89 -6.02 2.05
CA THR A 38 18.16 -6.33 1.36
C THR A 38 18.91 -7.51 1.98
N GLN A 39 18.50 -7.98 3.16
CA GLN A 39 19.12 -9.09 3.86
C GLN A 39 18.37 -10.39 3.56
N GLU A 40 19.10 -11.44 3.25
CA GLU A 40 18.54 -12.78 3.09
C GLU A 40 18.08 -13.32 4.45
N ILE A 41 16.82 -13.77 4.52
CA ILE A 41 16.23 -14.35 5.73
C ILE A 41 16.06 -15.85 5.47
N THR A 42 16.82 -16.68 6.18
CA THR A 42 16.69 -18.14 6.17
C THR A 42 15.98 -18.62 7.44
N GLN A 43 14.98 -19.48 7.29
CA GLN A 43 14.24 -20.08 8.40
C GLN A 43 14.23 -21.60 8.24
N PRO A 44 14.50 -22.37 9.30
CA PRO A 44 14.42 -23.83 9.25
C PRO A 44 12.97 -24.28 9.07
N VAL A 45 12.72 -25.18 8.12
CA VAL A 45 11.39 -25.76 7.88
C VAL A 45 11.41 -27.24 8.25
N THR A 46 10.46 -27.67 9.07
CA THR A 46 10.24 -29.09 9.38
C THR A 46 9.44 -29.72 8.25
N LEU A 47 10.00 -30.74 7.60
CA LEU A 47 9.30 -31.54 6.60
C LEU A 47 8.63 -32.73 7.30
N GLY A 48 7.30 -32.82 7.23
CA GLY A 48 6.57 -34.00 7.68
C GLY A 48 6.74 -35.16 6.70
N THR A 49 6.94 -36.37 7.20
CA THR A 49 6.85 -37.61 6.43
C THR A 49 5.49 -38.25 6.70
N ASP A 50 4.75 -38.61 5.64
CA ASP A 50 3.51 -39.39 5.72
C ASP A 50 3.72 -40.77 6.38
#